data_AF-A0A8J3I9S6-F1
#
_entry.id   AF-A0A8J3I9S6-F1
#
_cell.length_a   1.000
_cell.length_b   1.000
_cell.length_c   1.000
_cell.angle_alpha   90.00
_cell.angle_beta   90.00
_cell.angle_gamma   90.00
#
_symmetry.space_group_name_H-M   'P 1'
#
loop_
_entity.id
_entity.type
_entity.pdbx_description
1 polymer ?
#
loop_
_entity_poly.entity_id
_entity_poly.type
_entity_poly.pdbx_seq_one_letter_code
_entity_poly.pdbx_strand_id
1 'polypeptide(L)'
;MAERGIMLTSETIRQWCRKFGQTYANTLKCQRSRPGDKWHLDEVFLTISGNRSDLWRAVDQDGTVLDILVQSRRDKKAAKRFFRKLLKGLEYVPRVIITDTLAS
;
A
#
# COMPACT_ATOMS: atom_id res chain seq x y z
N MET A 1 11.11 -21.81 -9.81
CA MET A 1 12.44 -21.24 -9.43
C MET A 1 13.35 -22.28 -8.77
N ALA A 2 12.85 -23.07 -7.82
CA ALA A 2 13.50 -24.34 -7.43
C ALA A 2 13.64 -25.31 -8.63
N GLU A 3 12.71 -25.23 -9.60
CA GLU A 3 12.75 -25.98 -10.86
C GLU A 3 13.97 -25.71 -11.76
N ARG A 4 14.75 -24.64 -11.52
CA ARG A 4 15.99 -24.35 -12.27
C ARG A 4 17.26 -24.68 -11.47
N GLY A 5 17.15 -25.30 -10.29
CA GLY A 5 18.31 -25.67 -9.45
C GLY A 5 19.03 -24.48 -8.80
N ILE A 6 18.46 -23.27 -8.85
CA ILE A 6 19.05 -22.08 -8.24
C ILE A 6 18.59 -22.01 -6.77
N MET A 7 19.52 -22.26 -5.85
CA MET A 7 19.31 -22.10 -4.40
C MET A 7 19.26 -20.61 -4.06
N LEU A 8 18.06 -20.10 -3.78
CA LEU A 8 17.84 -18.73 -3.31
C LEU A 8 17.59 -18.75 -1.82
N THR A 9 18.38 -18.00 -1.06
CA THR A 9 18.10 -17.77 0.36
C THR A 9 17.11 -16.62 0.50
N SER A 10 16.39 -16.59 1.64
CA SER A 10 15.52 -15.47 2.00
C SER A 10 16.27 -14.13 2.01
N GLU A 11 17.56 -14.16 2.33
CA GLU A 11 18.42 -12.97 2.30
C GLU A 11 18.67 -12.47 0.88
N THR A 12 18.88 -13.37 -0.10
CA THR A 12 19.00 -12.99 -1.50
C THR A 12 17.73 -12.31 -2.02
N ILE A 13 16.56 -12.87 -1.69
CA ILE A 13 15.26 -12.26 -2.04
C ILE A 13 15.14 -10.87 -1.41
N ARG A 14 15.48 -10.73 -0.13
CA ARG A 14 15.45 -9.43 0.57
C ARG A 14 16.38 -8.41 -0.06
N GLN A 15 17.59 -8.79 -0.45
CA GLN A 15 18.53 -7.91 -1.15
C GLN A 15 18.00 -7.47 -2.51
N TRP A 16 17.36 -8.37 -3.26
CA TRP A 16 16.72 -8.03 -4.54
C TRP A 16 15.53 -7.10 -4.35
N CYS A 17 14.66 -7.35 -3.37
CA CYS A 17 13.55 -6.44 -3.04
C CYS A 17 14.09 -5.05 -2.67
N ARG A 18 15.20 -4.95 -1.94
CA ARG A 18 15.85 -3.67 -1.62
C ARG A 18 16.44 -2.98 -2.85
N LYS A 19 17.13 -3.72 -3.70
CA LYS A 19 17.83 -3.17 -4.88
C LYS A 19 16.88 -2.78 -6.01
N PHE A 20 15.88 -3.61 -6.27
CA PHE A 20 15.03 -3.49 -7.45
C PHE A 20 13.56 -3.17 -7.13
N GLY A 21 13.10 -3.47 -5.91
CA GLY A 21 11.68 -3.41 -5.57
C GLY A 21 11.06 -2.04 -5.81
N GLN A 22 11.78 -0.95 -5.49
CA GLN A 22 11.26 0.40 -5.71
C GLN A 22 11.10 0.73 -7.20
N THR A 23 12.08 0.37 -8.03
CA THR A 23 12.04 0.61 -9.47
C THR A 23 10.89 -0.16 -10.11
N TYR A 24 10.77 -1.46 -9.80
CA TYR A 24 9.66 -2.28 -10.29
C TYR A 24 8.30 -1.75 -9.80
N ALA A 25 8.19 -1.39 -8.52
CA ALA A 25 6.96 -0.82 -7.98
C ALA A 25 6.57 0.48 -8.70
N ASN A 26 7.52 1.36 -9.00
CA ASN A 26 7.27 2.59 -9.74
C ASN A 26 6.80 2.32 -11.17
N THR A 27 7.47 1.40 -11.88
CA THR A 27 7.06 1.01 -13.24
C THR A 27 5.65 0.42 -13.25
N LEU A 28 5.34 -0.47 -12.31
CA LEU A 28 3.99 -1.06 -12.17
C LEU A 28 2.94 0.00 -11.83
N LYS A 29 3.29 1.01 -11.02
CA LYS A 29 2.39 2.13 -10.72
C LYS A 29 2.13 3.00 -11.94
N CYS A 30 3.13 3.28 -12.78
CA CYS A 30 2.97 4.06 -14.00
C CYS A 30 2.20 3.33 -15.11
N GLN A 31 2.33 2.01 -15.19
CA GLN A 31 1.64 1.18 -16.19
C GLN A 31 0.20 0.83 -15.81
N ARG A 32 -0.23 1.15 -14.58
CA ARG A 32 -1.59 0.84 -14.13
C ARG A 32 -2.60 1.66 -14.90
N SER A 33 -3.67 0.98 -15.31
CA SER A 33 -4.90 1.62 -15.75
C SER A 33 -5.46 2.52 -14.65
N ARG A 34 -6.26 3.52 -15.06
CA ARG A 34 -6.94 4.41 -14.12
C ARG A 34 -7.73 3.56 -13.12
N PRO A 35 -7.48 3.69 -11.81
CA PRO A 35 -8.23 2.94 -10.81
C PRO A 35 -9.69 3.37 -10.78
N GLY A 36 -10.56 2.50 -10.26
CA GLY A 36 -11.99 2.71 -10.19
C GLY A 36 -12.38 3.96 -9.38
N ASP A 37 -13.55 4.51 -9.69
CA ASP A 37 -14.05 5.76 -9.08
C ASP A 37 -14.62 5.58 -7.66
N LYS A 38 -14.64 4.35 -7.12
CA LYS A 38 -15.03 4.06 -5.73
C LYS A 38 -13.82 3.54 -4.97
N TRP A 39 -13.51 4.19 -3.85
CA TRP A 39 -12.38 3.83 -3.01
C TRP A 39 -12.85 3.30 -1.66
N HIS A 40 -12.17 2.27 -1.19
CA HIS A 40 -12.30 1.70 0.14
C HIS A 40 -11.04 1.99 0.94
N LEU A 41 -11.23 2.51 2.15
CA LEU A 41 -10.18 2.89 3.07
C LEU A 41 -10.32 2.05 4.33
N ASP A 42 -9.30 1.24 4.58
CA ASP A 42 -9.25 0.33 5.72
C ASP A 42 -8.09 0.69 6.64
N GLU A 43 -8.30 0.53 7.95
CA GLU A 43 -7.25 0.55 8.97
C GLU A 43 -7.03 -0.87 9.49
N VAL A 44 -5.79 -1.35 9.44
CA VAL A 44 -5.39 -2.70 9.86
C VAL A 44 -4.26 -2.61 10.86
N PHE A 45 -4.33 -3.39 11.95
CA PHE A 45 -3.25 -3.48 12.92
C PHE A 45 -2.25 -4.56 12.52
N LEU A 46 -0.97 -4.21 12.42
CA LEU A 46 0.13 -5.13 12.12
C LEU A 46 1.14 -5.14 13.26
N THR A 47 1.81 -6.28 13.47
CA THR A 47 2.96 -6.37 14.38
C THR A 47 4.24 -6.47 13.57
N ILE A 48 5.11 -5.45 13.66
CA ILE A 48 6.40 -5.39 12.96
C ILE A 48 7.51 -5.43 14.00
N SER A 49 8.37 -6.45 13.94
CA SER A 49 9.48 -6.64 14.88
C SER A 49 9.05 -6.59 16.37
N GLY A 50 7.88 -7.15 16.68
CA GLY A 50 7.32 -7.18 18.03
C GLY A 50 6.55 -5.92 18.45
N ASN A 51 6.53 -4.86 17.62
CA ASN A 51 5.79 -3.63 17.90
C ASN A 51 4.50 -3.55 17.08
N ARG A 52 3.38 -3.21 17.72
CA ARG A 52 2.11 -2.94 17.04
C ARG A 52 2.22 -1.64 16.24
N SER A 53 1.73 -1.66 15.01
CA SER A 53 1.71 -0.55 14.06
C SER A 53 0.35 -0.50 13.38
N ASP A 54 -0.09 0.70 13.06
CA ASP A 54 -1.34 0.97 12.34
C ASP A 54 -1.01 1.08 10.84
N LEU A 55 -1.70 0.29 10.02
CA LEU A 55 -1.61 0.33 8.56
C LEU A 55 -2.91 0.92 8.01
N TRP A 56 -2.78 1.98 7.24
CA TRP A 56 -3.85 2.52 6.40
C TRP A 56 -3.66 2.01 4.98
N ARG A 57 -4.72 1.47 4.39
CA ARG A 57 -4.73 1.03 3.00
C ARG A 57 -5.85 1.72 2.25
N ALA A 58 -5.52 2.28 1.08
CA ALA A 58 -6.52 2.71 0.12
C ALA A 58 -6.56 1.70 -1.04
N VAL A 59 -7.73 1.14 -1.30
CA VAL A 59 -7.99 0.25 -2.44
C VAL A 59 -9.16 0.79 -3.25
N ASP A 60 -9.22 0.48 -4.54
CA ASP A 60 -10.43 0.73 -5.32
C ASP A 60 -11.41 -0.46 -5.25
N GLN A 61 -12.59 -0.29 -5.83
CA GLN A 61 -13.64 -1.32 -5.92
C GLN A 61 -13.19 -2.62 -6.63
N ASP A 62 -12.18 -2.53 -7.50
CA ASP A 62 -11.65 -3.66 -8.26
C ASP A 62 -10.51 -4.38 -7.49
N GLY A 63 -10.22 -3.95 -6.26
CA GLY A 63 -9.20 -4.54 -5.39
C GLY A 63 -7.78 -4.04 -5.68
N THR A 64 -7.63 -3.03 -6.54
CA THR A 64 -6.37 -2.36 -6.83
C THR A 64 -5.95 -1.51 -5.66
N VAL A 65 -4.83 -1.88 -5.02
CA VAL A 65 -4.22 -1.07 -3.96
C VAL A 65 -3.67 0.23 -4.53
N LEU A 66 -4.27 1.36 -4.14
CA LEU A 66 -3.84 2.70 -4.56
C LEU A 66 -2.57 3.11 -3.83
N ASP A 67 -2.60 3.07 -2.51
CA ASP A 67 -1.43 3.36 -1.67
C ASP A 67 -1.60 2.79 -0.25
N ILE A 68 -0.48 2.67 0.46
CA ILE A 68 -0.41 2.13 1.83
C ILE A 68 0.43 3.07 2.70
N LEU A 69 -0.04 3.35 3.91
CA LEU A 69 0.72 4.06 4.95
C LEU A 69 0.83 3.19 6.19
N VAL A 70 2.06 2.96 6.66
CA VAL A 70 2.31 2.29 7.94
C VAL A 70 2.81 3.30 8.97
N GLN A 71 2.27 3.25 10.18
CA GLN A 71 2.61 4.14 11.28
C GLN A 71 2.81 3.33 12.55
N SER A 72 3.85 3.64 13.32
CA SER A 72 4.06 2.98 14.62
C SER A 72 3.01 3.35 15.67
N ARG A 73 2.31 4.48 15.47
CA ARG A 73 1.24 4.97 16.35
C ARG A 73 0.19 5.70 15.52
N ARG A 74 -1.04 5.71 16.00
CA ARG A 74 -2.18 6.38 15.37
C ARG A 74 -1.97 7.89 15.30
N ASP A 75 -1.68 8.39 14.11
CA ASP A 75 -1.50 9.83 13.86
C ASP A 75 -2.39 10.30 12.71
N LYS A 76 -3.46 11.01 13.11
CA LYS A 76 -4.46 11.61 12.20
C LYS A 76 -3.85 12.61 11.23
N LYS A 77 -2.80 13.35 11.60
CA LYS A 77 -2.15 14.34 10.72
C LYS A 77 -1.41 13.64 9.60
N ALA A 78 -0.69 12.57 9.91
CA ALA A 78 0.02 11.77 8.92
C ALA A 78 -0.95 11.02 7.98
N ALA A 79 -2.05 10.46 8.51
CA ALA A 79 -3.12 9.91 7.67
C ALA A 79 -3.73 10.98 6.73
N LYS A 80 -4.04 12.18 7.24
CA LYS A 80 -4.54 13.29 6.41
C LYS A 80 -3.54 13.72 5.33
N ARG A 81 -2.23 13.74 5.65
CA ARG A 81 -1.17 14.05 4.68
C ARG A 81 -1.08 12.97 3.60
N PHE A 82 -1.21 11.71 3.98
CA PHE A 82 -1.27 10.58 3.05
C PHE A 82 -2.44 10.74 2.07
N PHE A 83 -3.66 10.98 2.55
CA PHE A 83 -4.81 11.17 1.66
C PHE A 83 -4.66 12.37 0.71
N ARG A 84 -4.11 13.49 1.21
CA ARG A 84 -3.82 14.64 0.34
C ARG A 84 -2.80 14.33 -0.74
N LYS A 85 -1.76 13.54 -0.43
CA LYS A 85 -0.77 13.10 -1.42
C LYS A 85 -1.40 12.15 -2.43
N LEU A 86 -2.23 11.22 -1.97
CA LEU A 86 -2.91 10.26 -2.82
C LEU A 86 -3.82 10.96 -3.85
N LEU A 87 -4.68 11.87 -3.39
CA LEU A 87 -5.58 12.64 -4.25
C LEU A 87 -4.82 13.53 -5.25
N LYS A 88 -3.72 14.16 -4.80
CA LYS A 88 -2.88 14.96 -5.70
C LYS A 88 -2.14 14.12 -6.74
N GLY A 89 -1.61 12.97 -6.35
CA GLY A 89 -0.79 12.13 -7.21
C GLY A 89 -1.59 11.35 -8.25
N LEU A 90 -2.86 11.07 -7.96
CA LEU A 90 -3.75 10.40 -8.90
C LEU A 90 -4.42 11.37 -9.89
N GLU A 91 -4.37 12.69 -9.62
CA GLU A 91 -4.99 13.74 -10.46
C GLU A 91 -6.49 13.52 -10.77
N TYR A 92 -7.15 12.61 -10.06
CA TYR A 92 -8.59 12.37 -10.12
C TYR A 92 -9.17 12.25 -8.72
N VAL A 93 -10.44 12.64 -8.59
CA VAL A 93 -11.21 12.56 -7.34
C VAL A 93 -12.16 11.39 -7.46
N PRO A 94 -12.15 10.42 -6.52
CA PRO A 94 -13.12 9.34 -6.52
C PRO A 94 -14.52 9.91 -6.32
N ARG A 95 -15.52 9.26 -6.94
CA ARG A 95 -16.92 9.60 -6.75
C ARG A 95 -17.37 9.32 -5.31
N VAL A 96 -16.86 8.23 -4.71
CA VAL A 96 -17.23 7.81 -3.36
C VAL A 96 -15.99 7.29 -2.63
N ILE A 97 -15.82 7.73 -1.38
CA ILE A 97 -14.83 7.22 -0.45
C ILE A 97 -15.59 6.51 0.67
N ILE A 98 -15.37 5.21 0.78
CA ILE A 98 -15.93 4.36 1.84
C ILE A 98 -14.80 4.13 2.82
N THR A 99 -14.93 4.68 4.03
CA THR A 99 -14.09 4.29 5.14
C THR A 99 -14.79 3.15 5.85
N ASP A 100 -14.11 2.04 6.08
CA ASP A 100 -14.63 1.04 7.01
C ASP A 100 -14.63 1.67 8.40
N THR A 101 -15.80 2.12 8.84
CA THR A 101 -16.02 2.44 10.24
C THR A 101 -16.07 1.09 10.95
N LEU A 102 -14.91 0.61 11.38
CA LEU A 102 -14.85 -0.37 12.45
C LEU A 102 -15.48 0.28 13.69
N ALA A 103 -16.80 0.17 13.78
CA ALA A 103 -17.56 0.29 14.98
C ALA A 103 -17.42 -1.04 15.73
N SER A 104 -16.85 -0.93 16.94
CA SER A 104 -16.62 -1.95 17.98
C SER A 104 -15.50 -2.97 17.74
#